data_AF-A0A7J4R1E8-F1
#
_entry.id   AF-A0A7J4R1E8-F1
#
_cell.length_a   1.000
_cell.length_b   1.000
_cell.length_c   1.000
_cell.angle_alpha   90.00
_cell.angle_beta   90.00
_cell.angle_gamma   90.00
#
_symmetry.space_group_name_H-M   'P 1'
#
loop_
_entity.id
_entity.type
_entity.pdbx_description
1 polymer ?
#
loop_
_entity_poly.entity_id
_entity_poly.type
_entity_poly.pdbx_seq_one_letter_code
_entity_poly.pdbx_strand_id
1 'polypeptide(L)'
;MEGKAHVVSFLKKCIDYANASIKRKQKRGEIDDISRWEAYRDFTEHALMEVEAGELDRWFPPQPDLLGEKDVTSVDLSSLTHEMRSAWLTNLASPRPLALIGTSSEEGKHNLAPYTSMSVVSNSPPLAVVSLSADRHDRWRDTLINLKQTKQAVLNFLPASEKAVKVVEQTAQPLDYGTSEWDEFSVEGLPSNPLVMKEAA
;
A
#
# COMPACT_ATOMS: atom_id res chain seq x y z
N MET A 1 -5.20 -4.86 -27.16
CA MET A 1 -4.87 -5.34 -28.53
C MET A 1 -3.37 -5.54 -28.74
N GLU A 2 -2.52 -5.08 -27.82
CA GLU A 2 -1.06 -5.06 -27.95
C GLU A 2 -0.40 -6.45 -27.79
N GLY A 3 -0.93 -7.30 -26.88
CA GLY A 3 -0.40 -8.65 -26.63
C GLY A 3 -0.46 -9.60 -27.83
N LYS A 4 -1.57 -9.59 -28.59
CA LYS A 4 -1.73 -10.38 -29.82
C LYS A 4 -0.69 -9.97 -30.88
N ALA A 5 -0.47 -8.67 -31.05
CA ALA A 5 0.52 -8.14 -31.98
C ALA A 5 1.95 -8.56 -31.62
N HIS A 6 2.30 -8.59 -30.33
CA HIS A 6 3.60 -9.09 -29.88
C HIS A 6 3.82 -10.57 -30.15
N VAL A 7 2.81 -11.42 -29.92
CA VAL A 7 2.90 -12.86 -30.20
C VAL A 7 3.02 -13.13 -31.70
N VAL A 8 2.23 -12.45 -32.54
CA VAL A 8 2.36 -12.51 -34.01
C VAL A 8 3.79 -12.14 -34.45
N SER A 9 4.33 -11.03 -33.92
CA SER A 9 5.69 -10.58 -34.24
C SER A 9 6.76 -11.59 -33.79
N PHE A 10 6.58 -12.21 -32.62
CA PHE A 10 7.48 -13.24 -32.11
C PHE A 10 7.46 -14.50 -32.98
N LEU A 11 6.28 -15.02 -33.32
CA LEU A 11 6.13 -16.23 -34.14
C LEU A 11 6.75 -16.04 -35.54
N LYS A 12 6.58 -14.87 -36.16
CA LYS A 12 7.25 -14.52 -37.43
C LYS A 12 8.79 -14.60 -37.32
N LYS A 13 9.36 -14.06 -36.24
CA LYS A 13 10.81 -14.14 -35.98
C LYS A 13 11.28 -15.59 -35.77
N CYS A 14 10.48 -16.43 -35.10
CA CYS A 14 10.79 -17.85 -34.92
C CYS A 14 10.83 -18.60 -36.27
N ILE A 15 9.88 -18.32 -37.17
CA ILE A 15 9.82 -18.89 -38.51
C ILE A 15 11.02 -18.45 -39.35
N ASP A 16 11.34 -17.15 -39.35
CA ASP A 16 12.51 -16.59 -40.04
C ASP A 16 13.81 -17.23 -39.55
N TYR A 17 13.95 -17.38 -38.23
CA TYR A 17 15.10 -18.03 -37.63
C TYR A 17 15.21 -19.51 -38.01
N ALA A 18 14.10 -20.25 -37.98
CA ALA A 18 14.06 -21.66 -38.38
C ALA A 18 14.45 -21.84 -39.85
N ASN A 19 13.89 -21.04 -40.76
CA ASN A 19 14.25 -21.01 -42.18
C ASN A 19 15.75 -20.74 -42.39
N ALA A 20 16.30 -19.75 -41.68
CA ALA A 20 17.73 -19.46 -41.75
C ALA A 20 18.59 -20.61 -41.19
N SER A 21 18.12 -21.31 -40.15
CA SER A 21 18.80 -22.46 -39.56
C SER A 21 18.87 -23.66 -40.52
N ILE A 22 17.74 -23.99 -41.16
CA ILE A 22 17.65 -25.05 -42.18
C ILE A 22 18.64 -24.79 -43.32
N LYS A 23 18.65 -23.57 -43.87
CA LYS A 23 19.59 -23.18 -44.94
C LYS A 23 21.06 -23.36 -44.54
N ARG A 24 21.42 -23.00 -43.30
CA ARG A 24 22.79 -23.18 -42.78
C ARG A 24 23.17 -24.65 -42.65
N LYS A 25 22.25 -25.50 -42.16
CA LYS A 25 22.49 -26.95 -41.99
C LYS A 25 22.59 -27.68 -43.32
N GLN A 26 21.74 -27.35 -44.29
CA GLN A 26 21.83 -27.86 -45.67
C GLN A 26 23.20 -27.55 -46.29
N LYS A 27 23.69 -26.31 -46.11
CA LYS A 27 25.01 -25.91 -46.62
C LYS A 27 26.18 -26.67 -45.96
N ARG A 28 26.01 -27.13 -44.73
CA ARG A 28 27.03 -27.87 -43.95
C ARG A 28 26.96 -29.39 -44.15
N GLY A 29 25.94 -29.91 -44.83
CA GLY A 29 25.71 -31.35 -44.96
C GLY A 29 25.21 -32.02 -43.67
N GLU A 30 24.73 -31.25 -42.69
CA GLU A 30 24.15 -31.76 -41.44
C GLU A 30 22.66 -32.09 -41.66
N ILE A 31 22.36 -33.31 -42.11
CA ILE A 31 21.01 -33.67 -42.56
C ILE A 31 20.09 -34.11 -41.41
N ASP A 32 20.65 -34.73 -40.37
CA ASP A 32 19.88 -35.44 -39.32
C ASP A 32 18.87 -34.58 -38.55
N ASP A 33 19.13 -33.27 -38.44
CA ASP A 33 18.27 -32.34 -37.70
C ASP A 33 17.31 -31.53 -38.60
N ILE A 34 17.47 -31.58 -39.92
CA ILE A 34 16.69 -30.72 -40.84
C ILE A 34 15.19 -30.99 -40.70
N SER A 35 14.80 -32.26 -40.64
CA SER A 35 13.40 -32.67 -40.51
C SER A 35 12.73 -32.13 -39.24
N ARG A 36 13.48 -32.04 -38.13
CA ARG A 36 12.99 -31.46 -36.87
C ARG A 36 12.80 -29.96 -36.97
N TRP A 37 13.71 -29.27 -37.66
CA TRP A 37 13.59 -27.84 -37.91
C TRP A 37 12.45 -27.49 -38.86
N GLU A 38 12.20 -28.32 -39.88
CA GLU A 38 11.05 -28.18 -40.78
C GLU A 38 9.74 -28.38 -40.03
N ALA A 39 9.62 -29.43 -39.21
CA ALA A 39 8.44 -29.65 -38.37
C ALA A 39 8.21 -28.47 -37.42
N TYR A 40 9.25 -27.97 -36.73
CA TYR A 40 9.14 -26.80 -35.87
C TYR A 40 8.66 -25.56 -36.63
N ARG A 41 9.22 -25.28 -37.82
CA ARG A 41 8.80 -24.16 -38.68
C ARG A 41 7.31 -24.29 -39.04
N ASP A 42 6.90 -25.46 -39.53
CA ASP A 42 5.55 -25.67 -40.05
C ASP A 42 4.48 -25.58 -38.96
N PHE A 43 4.74 -26.14 -37.77
CA PHE A 43 3.84 -25.98 -36.63
C PHE A 43 3.80 -24.53 -36.12
N THR A 44 4.92 -23.80 -36.17
CA THR A 44 4.96 -22.39 -35.78
C THR A 44 4.21 -21.51 -36.78
N GLU A 45 4.30 -21.82 -38.08
CA GLU A 45 3.55 -21.15 -39.14
C GLU A 45 2.04 -21.44 -39.00
N HIS A 46 1.66 -22.66 -38.68
CA HIS A 46 0.28 -23.00 -38.37
C HIS A 46 -0.25 -22.24 -37.15
N ALA A 47 0.51 -22.20 -36.05
CA ALA A 47 0.15 -21.43 -34.86
C ALA A 47 0.01 -19.92 -35.17
N LEU A 48 0.88 -19.37 -36.02
CA LEU A 48 0.78 -17.99 -36.48
C LEU A 48 -0.54 -17.75 -37.24
N MET A 49 -0.93 -18.65 -38.14
CA MET A 49 -2.20 -18.57 -38.86
C MET A 49 -3.41 -18.59 -37.92
N GLU A 50 -3.42 -19.48 -36.92
CA GLU A 50 -4.52 -19.54 -35.94
C GLU A 50 -4.63 -18.26 -35.10
N VAL A 51 -3.50 -17.68 -34.69
CA VAL A 51 -3.49 -16.38 -33.99
C VAL A 51 -4.01 -15.27 -34.92
N GLU A 52 -3.53 -15.16 -36.15
CA GLU A 52 -3.94 -14.11 -37.09
C GLU A 52 -5.41 -14.22 -37.48
N ALA A 53 -5.93 -15.44 -37.66
CA ALA A 53 -7.34 -15.71 -37.95
C ALA A 53 -8.29 -15.43 -36.77
N GLY A 54 -7.74 -15.29 -35.55
CA GLY A 54 -8.52 -15.03 -34.33
C GLY A 54 -9.04 -16.28 -33.62
N GLU A 55 -8.71 -17.48 -34.10
CA GLU A 55 -9.07 -18.76 -33.46
C GLU A 55 -8.55 -18.85 -32.01
N LEU A 56 -7.42 -18.18 -31.74
CA LEU A 56 -6.79 -18.12 -30.42
C LEU A 56 -7.05 -16.80 -29.66
N ASP A 57 -8.04 -16.00 -30.05
CA ASP A 57 -8.33 -14.71 -29.40
C ASP A 57 -8.61 -14.86 -27.90
N ARG A 58 -9.22 -15.98 -27.49
CA ARG A 58 -9.43 -16.34 -26.08
C ARG A 58 -8.15 -16.45 -25.24
N TRP A 59 -6.98 -16.60 -25.85
CA TRP A 59 -5.69 -16.65 -25.15
C TRP A 59 -5.11 -15.27 -24.84
N PHE A 60 -5.67 -14.21 -25.44
CA PHE A 60 -5.26 -12.84 -25.21
C PHE A 60 -6.30 -12.17 -24.33
N PRO A 61 -6.08 -12.07 -23.01
CA PRO A 61 -7.01 -11.36 -22.15
C PRO A 61 -7.15 -9.91 -22.66
N PRO A 62 -8.35 -9.31 -22.57
CA PRO A 62 -8.49 -7.89 -22.81
C PRO A 62 -7.48 -7.17 -21.93
N GLN A 63 -6.71 -6.24 -22.51
CA GLN A 63 -5.96 -5.32 -21.67
C GLN A 63 -7.00 -4.59 -20.82
N PRO A 64 -6.78 -4.43 -19.50
CA PRO A 64 -7.63 -3.56 -18.72
C PRO A 64 -7.65 -2.21 -19.45
N ASP A 65 -8.85 -1.70 -19.71
CA ASP A 65 -8.99 -0.36 -20.25
C ASP A 65 -8.22 0.55 -19.30
N LEU A 66 -7.12 1.13 -19.79
CA LEU A 66 -6.48 2.24 -19.09
C LEU A 66 -7.57 3.30 -18.96
N LEU A 67 -7.78 3.81 -17.74
CA LEU A 67 -8.80 4.80 -17.42
C LEU A 67 -8.97 5.79 -18.58
N GLY A 68 -10.08 5.70 -19.31
CA GLY A 68 -10.36 6.64 -20.38
C GLY A 68 -10.67 8.00 -19.77
N GLU A 69 -10.47 9.10 -20.50
CA GLU A 69 -10.86 10.44 -20.03
C GLU A 69 -12.34 10.51 -19.59
N LYS A 70 -13.19 9.62 -20.13
CA LYS A 70 -14.61 9.50 -19.77
C LYS A 70 -14.88 8.81 -18.43
N ASP A 71 -13.89 8.13 -17.86
CA ASP A 71 -13.98 7.42 -16.58
C ASP A 71 -13.40 8.23 -15.42
N VAL A 72 -12.91 9.45 -15.68
CA VAL A 72 -12.31 10.33 -14.68
C VAL A 72 -13.38 11.28 -14.13
N THR A 73 -13.70 11.14 -12.85
CA THR A 73 -14.49 12.13 -12.12
C THR A 73 -13.55 13.06 -11.37
N SER A 74 -13.63 14.37 -11.63
CA SER A 74 -12.94 15.39 -10.86
C SER A 74 -13.89 16.04 -9.87
N VAL A 75 -13.44 16.21 -8.63
CA VAL A 75 -14.21 16.86 -7.56
C VAL A 75 -13.34 17.93 -6.93
N ASP A 76 -13.85 19.17 -6.88
CA ASP A 76 -13.20 20.25 -6.16
C ASP A 76 -13.39 20.07 -4.64
N LEU A 77 -12.30 19.79 -3.93
CA LEU A 77 -12.30 19.59 -2.48
C LEU A 77 -12.75 20.84 -1.71
N SER A 78 -12.58 22.03 -2.29
CA SER A 78 -12.99 23.29 -1.67
C SER A 78 -14.52 23.46 -1.62
N SER A 79 -15.24 22.86 -2.57
CA SER A 79 -16.70 22.85 -2.61
C SER A 79 -17.36 21.88 -1.62
N LEU A 80 -16.58 20.95 -1.05
CA LEU A 80 -17.09 19.95 -0.11
C LEU A 80 -17.26 20.54 1.30
N THR A 81 -18.24 20.03 2.04
CA THR A 81 -18.32 20.29 3.49
C THR A 81 -17.09 19.71 4.20
N HIS A 82 -16.78 20.20 5.40
CA HIS A 82 -15.67 19.67 6.20
C HIS A 82 -15.83 18.15 6.44
N GLU A 83 -17.04 17.70 6.76
CA GLU A 83 -17.37 16.30 7.03
C GLU A 83 -17.12 15.41 5.81
N MET A 84 -17.64 15.80 4.63
CA MET A 84 -17.45 15.05 3.39
C MET A 84 -15.97 15.01 2.98
N ARG A 85 -15.28 16.15 3.05
CA ARG A 85 -13.85 16.23 2.73
C ARG A 85 -13.01 15.36 3.67
N SER A 86 -13.29 15.40 4.97
CA SER A 86 -12.60 14.57 5.97
C SER A 86 -12.82 13.09 5.71
N ALA A 87 -14.07 12.68 5.43
CA ALA A 87 -14.41 11.30 5.10
C ALA A 87 -13.73 10.84 3.82
N TRP A 88 -13.74 11.64 2.76
CA TRP A 88 -13.08 11.32 1.49
C TRP A 88 -11.58 11.13 1.67
N LEU A 89 -10.89 12.12 2.25
CA LEU A 89 -9.44 12.07 2.44
C LEU A 89 -9.02 10.90 3.35
N THR A 90 -9.80 10.62 4.40
CA THR A 90 -9.54 9.49 5.30
C THR A 90 -9.68 8.14 4.60
N ASN A 91 -10.73 7.96 3.80
CA ASN A 91 -10.95 6.69 3.09
C ASN A 91 -9.95 6.48 1.95
N LEU A 92 -9.59 7.54 1.21
CA LEU A 92 -8.60 7.45 0.14
C LEU A 92 -7.19 7.10 0.65
N ALA A 93 -6.84 7.55 1.85
CA ALA A 93 -5.55 7.26 2.47
C ALA A 93 -5.53 5.97 3.30
N SER A 94 -6.61 5.17 3.28
CA SER A 94 -6.71 3.93 4.07
C SER A 94 -6.13 2.71 3.32
N PRO A 95 -5.61 1.68 4.03
CA PRO A 95 -5.46 1.60 5.48
C PRO A 95 -4.36 2.51 6.00
N ARG A 96 -4.58 3.11 7.17
CA ARG A 96 -3.59 3.99 7.84
C ARG A 96 -2.93 3.25 9.00
N PRO A 97 -1.64 3.49 9.26
CA PRO A 97 -1.03 3.06 10.52
C PRO A 97 -1.77 3.72 11.68
N LEU A 98 -1.89 3.00 12.80
CA LEU A 98 -2.42 3.52 14.05
C LEU A 98 -1.38 3.30 15.15
N ALA A 99 -1.06 4.35 15.89
CA ALA A 99 -0.27 4.26 17.10
C ALA A 99 -0.98 4.95 18.26
N LEU A 100 -0.93 4.32 19.43
CA LEU A 100 -1.28 4.96 20.70
C LEU A 100 -0.04 5.66 21.23
N ILE A 101 -0.06 6.99 21.24
CA ILE A 101 1.10 7.80 21.64
C ILE A 101 1.01 8.08 23.14
N GLY A 102 1.91 7.46 23.90
CA GLY A 102 2.11 7.71 25.31
C GLY A 102 3.04 8.90 25.53
N THR A 103 2.63 9.84 26.37
CA THR A 103 3.43 11.01 26.79
C THR A 103 3.25 11.30 28.28
N SER A 104 4.11 12.13 28.84
CA SER A 104 4.00 12.65 30.21
C SER A 104 4.10 14.16 30.24
N SER A 105 3.38 14.79 31.18
CA SER A 105 3.57 16.21 31.53
C SER A 105 4.82 16.41 32.39
N GLU A 106 5.21 17.66 32.67
CA GLU A 106 6.33 17.97 33.58
C GLU A 106 6.06 17.52 35.02
N GLU A 107 4.79 17.47 35.44
CA GLU A 107 4.35 16.96 36.74
C GLU A 107 4.28 15.43 36.78
N GLY A 108 4.68 14.75 35.70
CA GLY A 108 4.71 13.29 35.62
C GLY A 108 3.34 12.67 35.32
N LYS A 109 2.33 13.45 34.92
CA LYS A 109 1.02 12.92 34.60
C LYS A 109 1.02 12.27 33.22
N HIS A 110 0.59 11.02 33.13
CA HIS A 110 0.58 10.27 31.87
C HIS A 110 -0.62 10.64 31.00
N ASN A 111 -0.41 10.59 29.69
CA ASN A 111 -1.43 10.78 28.66
C ASN A 111 -1.28 9.67 27.60
N LEU A 112 -2.39 9.15 27.07
CA LEU A 112 -2.41 8.18 25.98
C LEU A 112 -3.50 8.53 24.96
N ALA A 113 -3.14 8.73 23.69
CA ALA A 113 -4.13 9.02 22.65
C ALA A 113 -3.80 8.33 21.32
N PRO A 114 -4.82 7.87 20.56
CA PRO A 114 -4.63 7.21 19.28
C PRO A 114 -4.44 8.21 18.13
N TYR A 115 -3.48 7.95 17.26
CA TYR A 115 -3.20 8.76 16.07
C TYR A 115 -3.05 7.89 14.83
N THR A 116 -3.69 8.33 13.74
CA THR A 116 -3.60 7.71 12.42
C THR A 116 -2.92 8.59 11.36
N SER A 117 -2.70 9.86 11.67
CA SER A 117 -2.01 10.81 10.80
C SER A 117 -0.50 10.76 11.04
N MET A 118 0.12 9.61 10.73
CA MET A 118 1.54 9.39 10.96
C MET A 118 2.23 8.67 9.79
N SER A 119 3.55 8.86 9.67
CA SER A 119 4.38 8.14 8.72
C SER A 119 5.83 8.04 9.20
N VAL A 120 6.53 6.96 8.82
CA VAL A 120 7.99 6.85 8.95
C VAL A 120 8.62 7.53 7.73
N VAL A 121 9.50 8.50 7.98
CA VAL A 121 10.07 9.35 6.92
C VAL A 121 11.56 9.11 6.68
N SER A 122 12.26 8.45 7.62
CA SER A 122 13.65 8.06 7.46
C SER A 122 14.00 6.87 8.34
N ASN A 123 14.88 6.01 7.85
CA ASN A 123 15.42 4.87 8.61
C ASN A 123 16.77 5.21 9.27
N SER A 124 17.50 6.22 8.78
CA SER A 124 18.83 6.60 9.27
C SER A 124 19.08 8.10 9.09
N PRO A 125 18.81 8.92 10.12
CA PRO A 125 18.30 8.56 11.44
C PRO A 125 16.84 8.05 11.40
N PRO A 126 16.39 7.25 12.38
CA PRO A 126 15.01 6.80 12.45
C PRO A 126 14.09 7.99 12.80
N LEU A 127 13.27 8.40 11.83
CA LEU A 127 12.36 9.55 11.98
C LEU A 127 10.94 9.16 11.60
N ALA A 128 9.99 9.62 12.41
CA ALA A 128 8.57 9.58 12.12
C ALA A 128 7.96 10.98 12.24
N VAL A 129 6.90 11.23 11.48
CA VAL A 129 6.10 12.45 11.55
C VAL A 129 4.70 12.08 12.01
N VAL A 130 4.13 12.87 12.91
CA VAL A 130 2.76 12.78 13.39
C VAL A 130 2.12 14.15 13.31
N SER A 131 0.91 14.24 12.75
CA SER A 131 0.13 15.48 12.74
C SER A 131 -0.67 15.61 14.03
N LEU A 132 -0.41 16.67 14.80
CA LEU A 132 -1.10 17.00 16.05
C LEU A 132 -1.90 18.29 15.85
N SER A 133 -3.23 18.20 15.95
CA SER A 133 -4.13 19.34 15.72
C SER A 133 -4.66 19.93 17.03
N ALA A 134 -5.34 21.07 16.94
CA ALA A 134 -6.31 21.49 17.93
C ALA A 134 -7.69 20.89 17.63
N ASP A 135 -8.59 20.90 18.61
CA ASP A 135 -10.01 20.65 18.39
C ASP A 135 -10.73 21.90 17.85
N ARG A 136 -12.06 21.81 17.71
CA ARG A 136 -12.91 22.92 17.22
C ARG A 136 -13.01 24.12 18.18
N HIS A 137 -12.49 23.98 19.40
CA HIS A 137 -12.48 25.00 20.44
C HIS A 137 -11.07 25.56 20.67
N ASP A 138 -10.16 25.37 19.70
CA ASP A 138 -8.75 25.75 19.76
C ASP A 138 -7.97 25.13 20.92
N ARG A 139 -8.48 24.03 21.51
CA ARG A 139 -7.74 23.26 22.51
C ARG A 139 -6.75 22.33 21.80
N TRP A 140 -5.46 22.56 22.04
CA TRP A 140 -4.41 21.66 21.59
C TRP A 140 -4.48 20.32 22.33
N ARG A 141 -4.15 19.22 21.61
CA ARG A 141 -4.01 17.90 22.23
C ARG A 141 -2.95 17.93 23.33
N ASP A 142 -3.26 17.33 24.46
CA ASP A 142 -2.35 17.18 25.61
C ASP A 142 -1.03 16.50 25.18
N THR A 143 -1.08 15.56 24.23
CA THR A 143 0.13 14.97 23.58
C THR A 143 1.09 16.02 22.99
N LEU A 144 0.58 17.07 22.34
CA LEU A 144 1.40 18.15 21.79
C LEU A 144 2.00 19.03 22.89
N ILE A 145 1.20 19.33 23.92
CA ILE A 145 1.63 20.12 25.07
C ILE A 145 2.78 19.39 25.77
N ASN A 146 2.58 18.11 26.10
CA ASN A 146 3.57 17.25 26.72
C ASN A 146 4.85 17.14 25.87
N LEU A 147 4.74 16.89 24.57
CA LEU A 147 5.89 16.85 23.66
C LEU A 147 6.68 18.16 23.62
N LYS A 148 6.02 19.32 23.73
CA LYS A 148 6.70 20.62 23.78
C LYS A 148 7.50 20.80 25.05
N GLN A 149 7.04 20.24 26.17
CA GLN A 149 7.66 20.33 27.47
C GLN A 149 8.77 19.27 27.64
N THR A 150 8.43 17.99 27.49
CA THR A 150 9.28 16.87 27.88
C THR A 150 10.13 16.30 26.75
N LYS A 151 9.79 16.61 25.48
CA LYS A 151 10.49 16.11 24.27
C LYS A 151 10.51 14.59 24.15
N GLN A 152 9.64 13.89 24.86
CA GLN A 152 9.60 12.43 24.91
C GLN A 152 8.20 11.92 24.56
N ALA A 153 8.15 10.84 23.79
CA ALA A 153 6.93 10.09 23.49
C ALA A 153 7.26 8.63 23.22
N VAL A 154 6.29 7.76 23.44
CA VAL A 154 6.33 6.33 23.12
C VAL A 154 5.20 6.03 22.14
N LEU A 155 5.53 5.38 21.02
CA LEU A 155 4.54 4.93 20.05
C LEU A 155 4.21 3.46 20.33
N ASN A 156 2.99 3.21 20.81
CA ASN A 156 2.50 1.87 21.07
C ASN A 156 1.71 1.37 19.85
N PHE A 157 2.21 0.31 19.22
CA PHE A 157 1.50 -0.42 18.17
C PHE A 157 0.84 -1.64 18.80
N LEU A 158 -0.48 -1.77 18.61
CA LEU A 158 -1.24 -2.88 19.17
C LEU A 158 -1.48 -3.97 18.13
N PRO A 159 -1.48 -5.24 18.53
CA PRO A 159 -1.92 -6.32 17.67
C PRO A 159 -3.43 -6.21 17.37
N ALA A 160 -3.83 -6.65 16.19
CA ALA A 160 -5.24 -6.68 15.78
C ALA A 160 -6.04 -7.64 16.68
N SER A 161 -6.78 -7.08 17.64
CA SER A 161 -7.58 -7.83 18.61
C SER A 161 -8.78 -7.01 19.09
N GLU A 162 -9.82 -7.69 19.59
CA GLU A 162 -11.00 -7.01 20.16
C GLU A 162 -10.64 -6.11 21.34
N LYS A 163 -9.65 -6.54 22.15
CA LYS A 163 -9.13 -5.72 23.26
C LYS A 163 -8.48 -4.44 22.75
N ALA A 164 -7.64 -4.53 21.72
CA ALA A 164 -7.01 -3.36 21.12
C ALA A 164 -8.04 -2.37 20.55
N VAL A 165 -9.08 -2.88 19.88
CA VAL A 165 -10.18 -2.03 19.37
C VAL A 165 -10.87 -1.27 20.51
N LYS A 166 -11.18 -1.95 21.63
CA LYS A 166 -11.81 -1.29 22.79
C LYS A 166 -10.92 -0.21 23.40
N VAL A 167 -9.63 -0.49 23.59
CA VAL A 167 -8.69 0.49 24.16
C VAL A 167 -8.53 1.70 23.25
N VAL A 168 -8.41 1.50 21.93
CA VAL A 168 -8.33 2.59 20.96
C VAL A 168 -9.59 3.45 21.00
N GLU A 169 -10.78 2.84 21.03
CA GLU A 169 -12.05 3.57 21.10
C GLU A 169 -12.16 4.38 22.40
N GLN A 170 -11.80 3.78 23.54
CA GLN A 170 -11.84 4.44 24.85
C GLN A 170 -10.88 5.63 24.91
N THR A 171 -9.62 5.42 24.55
CA THR A 171 -8.57 6.46 24.59
C THR A 171 -8.74 7.55 23.54
N ALA A 172 -9.66 7.39 22.56
CA ALA A 172 -10.03 8.44 21.62
C ALA A 172 -11.06 9.44 22.21
N GLN A 173 -11.69 9.11 23.33
CA GLN A 173 -12.72 9.95 23.94
C GLN A 173 -12.15 11.28 24.43
N PRO A 174 -12.89 12.39 24.31
CA PRO A 174 -12.46 13.66 24.84
C PRO A 174 -12.53 13.63 26.37
N LEU A 175 -11.38 13.67 27.03
CA LEU A 175 -11.27 13.86 28.48
C LEU A 175 -10.89 15.31 28.82
N ASP A 176 -11.20 15.71 30.05
CA ASP A 176 -10.77 17.00 30.60
C ASP A 176 -9.24 17.09 30.66
N TYR A 177 -8.72 18.32 30.59
CA TYR A 177 -7.27 18.54 30.61
C TYR A 177 -6.63 17.93 31.85
N GLY A 178 -5.56 17.18 31.59
CA GLY A 178 -4.84 16.45 32.60
C GLY A 178 -5.52 15.16 33.04
N THR A 179 -6.76 14.82 32.70
CA THR A 179 -7.28 13.49 33.06
C THR A 179 -6.51 12.43 32.28
N SER A 180 -5.92 11.47 32.99
CA SER A 180 -5.05 10.44 32.42
C SER A 180 -5.90 9.31 31.84
N GLU A 181 -5.80 9.06 30.54
CA GLU A 181 -6.46 7.92 29.89
C GLU A 181 -5.96 6.59 30.43
N TRP A 182 -4.73 6.54 30.93
CA TRP A 182 -4.16 5.37 31.58
C TRP A 182 -4.96 4.98 32.84
N ASP A 183 -5.31 5.99 33.65
CA ASP A 183 -6.03 5.78 34.90
C ASP A 183 -7.53 5.55 34.62
N GLU A 184 -8.13 6.38 33.77
CA GLU A 184 -9.56 6.33 33.45
C GLU A 184 -9.97 4.99 32.82
N PHE A 185 -9.14 4.45 31.94
CA PHE A 185 -9.43 3.20 31.22
C PHE A 185 -8.62 2.01 31.73
N SER A 186 -7.92 2.16 32.85
CA SER A 186 -7.14 1.09 33.49
C SER A 186 -6.14 0.42 32.53
N VAL A 187 -5.42 1.24 31.76
CA VAL A 187 -4.36 0.78 30.85
C VAL A 187 -3.10 0.52 31.67
N GLU A 188 -2.51 -0.67 31.52
CA GLU A 188 -1.28 -1.03 32.24
C GLU A 188 -0.03 -0.69 31.41
N GLY A 189 0.88 0.08 32.02
CA GLY A 189 2.24 0.29 31.52
C GLY A 189 3.21 -0.79 32.00
N LEU A 190 4.35 -0.92 31.31
CA LEU A 190 5.45 -1.77 31.78
C LEU A 190 6.16 -1.15 33.00
N PRO A 191 6.65 -1.96 33.97
CA PRO A 191 7.44 -1.44 35.09
C PRO A 191 8.73 -0.73 34.66
N SER A 192 9.31 -1.13 33.53
CA SER A 192 10.54 -0.53 32.99
C SER A 192 10.30 0.79 32.27
N ASN A 193 9.10 0.98 31.71
CA ASN A 193 8.66 2.21 31.07
C ASN A 193 7.13 2.30 31.14
N PRO A 194 6.57 3.17 32.00
CA PRO A 194 5.13 3.23 32.21
C PRO A 194 4.36 3.76 31.00
N LEU A 195 5.04 4.35 30.00
CA LEU A 195 4.43 4.79 28.75
C LEU A 195 4.37 3.69 27.67
N VAL A 196 5.01 2.54 27.90
CA VAL A 196 4.89 1.35 27.05
C VAL A 196 3.73 0.53 27.56
N MET A 197 2.68 0.38 26.75
CA MET A 197 1.54 -0.44 27.08
C MET A 197 1.97 -1.91 27.18
N LYS A 198 1.50 -2.62 28.20
CA LYS A 198 1.78 -4.04 28.38
C LYS A 198 1.19 -4.90 27.25
N GLU A 199 0.13 -4.42 26.63
CA GLU A 199 -0.51 -5.01 25.45
C GLU A 199 0.13 -4.64 24.12
N ALA A 200 1.12 -3.75 24.09
CA ALA A 200 1.86 -3.43 22.87
C ALA A 200 2.92 -4.50 22.64
N ALA A 201 2.72 -5.32 21.61
CA ALA A 201 3.64 -6.36 21.16
C ALA A 201 3.68 -6.39 19.63
#